data_AF-A0A2N9JB44-F1
#
_entry.id   AF-A0A2N9JB44-F1
#
_cell.length_a   1.000
_cell.length_b   1.000
_cell.length_c   1.000
_cell.angle_alpha   90.00
_cell.angle_beta   90.00
_cell.angle_gamma   90.00
#
_symmetry.space_group_name_H-M   'P 1'
#
loop_
_entity.id
_entity.type
_entity.pdbx_description
1 polymer ?
#
loop_
_entity_poly.entity_id
_entity_poly.type
_entity_poly.pdbx_seq_one_letter_code
_entity_poly.pdbx_strand_id
1 'polypeptide(L)'
;MSKKSRKLINAAQSKPEPSAPEAVVEPAEPEQTFWFLPDVAPEPVDERDLHEAMKQWRHGRATRTIGEAIQNAYVAIFTIVMIGAMITNLVLKAQSSMAGCAELSCQSARTLVPWATWFALLGLALGVSRLFGPVLVSAAEGFWLMDAPIERSRLLSGRLRLAVLAFGLIAAVLGALTAALSGSSPLEIALWALADGLGAAGVTAFAAAEQTRERVRLTRLVQTVLATLALATLLLTVAVAAGWLTLSLPQETSLLVPAVAAALGLVLLIVELLAARRRLDQIRRARLVSGGSLVAGMQGAMYALDFGLVRDIVVERAAVELGHVNPTPGRGVGLQALLWRDLQRLTRFPRPLVGLAASVVAPYALDALGMTTLNPFISGLILVVVLVPFMSMLRVLSRTGGLARMFPFRTSQVRTVAMVVPLLLALAWQVATVPAFVGITSGGAERSVLDGVAIALITGIAGWLGAVRWVTAKKVDFNSPMVATESGAVPPTLILNLFRGIDMVALITAPVMLGGSPLWSFALAGVAFVFLRGTFNMDEMKSQQEQLKREQDAAKKSSGDKIKVQRPSR
;
A
#
# COMPACT_ATOMS: atom_id res chain seq x y z
N MET A 1 -46.64 -9.42 85.08
CA MET A 1 -47.54 -8.24 85.05
C MET A 1 -48.50 -8.33 83.88
N SER A 2 -49.75 -7.95 84.12
CA SER A 2 -50.98 -8.25 83.36
C SER A 2 -51.19 -7.40 82.10
N LYS A 3 -51.96 -7.95 81.15
CA LYS A 3 -52.34 -7.48 79.78
C LYS A 3 -52.76 -6.00 79.62
N LYS A 4 -52.88 -5.21 80.69
CA LYS A 4 -53.18 -3.78 80.63
C LYS A 4 -52.01 -2.91 80.19
N SER A 5 -50.76 -3.34 80.38
CA SER A 5 -49.57 -2.62 79.88
C SER A 5 -49.35 -2.74 78.36
N ARG A 6 -50.04 -3.67 77.69
CA ARG A 6 -50.00 -3.84 76.22
C ARG A 6 -50.81 -2.80 75.45
N LYS A 7 -51.68 -2.01 76.10
CA LYS A 7 -52.56 -1.05 75.41
C LYS A 7 -52.00 0.38 75.32
N LEU A 8 -50.94 0.70 76.06
CA LEU A 8 -50.29 2.03 76.02
C LEU A 8 -49.07 2.08 75.10
N ILE A 9 -48.49 0.94 74.73
CA ILE A 9 -47.33 0.86 73.82
C ILE A 9 -47.78 0.83 72.34
N ASN A 10 -49.02 0.41 72.07
CA ASN A 10 -49.58 0.33 70.70
C ASN A 10 -50.21 1.63 70.19
N ALA A 11 -50.12 2.75 70.92
CA ALA A 11 -50.62 4.06 70.48
C ALA A 11 -49.52 5.01 69.97
N ALA A 12 -48.26 4.56 69.97
CA ALA A 12 -47.11 5.34 69.47
C ALA A 12 -46.52 4.72 68.18
N GLN A 13 -47.38 4.24 67.28
CA GLN A 13 -47.00 3.88 65.91
C GLN A 13 -47.36 5.04 64.96
N SER A 14 -46.37 5.85 64.59
CA SER A 14 -46.33 6.47 63.28
C SER A 14 -45.51 5.56 62.34
N LYS A 15 -46.07 5.27 61.17
CA LYS A 15 -45.50 4.41 60.12
C LYS A 15 -44.09 4.86 59.69
N PRO A 16 -43.11 3.95 59.55
CA PRO A 16 -41.98 4.16 58.66
C PRO A 16 -42.37 3.88 57.19
N GLU A 17 -41.92 4.76 56.30
CA GLU A 17 -41.99 4.64 54.84
C GLU A 17 -41.23 3.42 54.29
N PRO A 18 -41.61 2.88 53.12
CA PRO A 18 -40.94 1.75 52.51
C PRO A 18 -39.51 2.13 52.06
N SER A 19 -38.55 1.28 52.43
CA SER A 19 -37.12 1.39 52.09
C SER A 19 -36.87 1.31 50.58
N ALA A 20 -36.11 2.27 50.06
CA ALA A 20 -35.56 2.25 48.70
C ALA A 20 -34.51 1.11 48.53
N PRO A 21 -34.33 0.55 47.32
CA PRO A 21 -33.41 -0.56 47.07
C PRO A 21 -31.94 -0.15 47.23
N GLU A 22 -31.14 -1.05 47.82
CA GLU A 22 -29.69 -0.93 47.97
C GLU A 22 -29.00 -0.67 46.62
N ALA A 23 -28.22 0.41 46.56
CA ALA A 23 -27.37 0.72 45.43
C ALA A 23 -26.20 -0.29 45.36
N VAL A 24 -26.02 -0.88 44.18
CA VAL A 24 -24.84 -1.68 43.83
C VAL A 24 -23.61 -0.77 43.92
N VAL A 25 -22.71 -1.04 44.87
CA VAL A 25 -21.43 -0.34 45.00
C VAL A 25 -20.51 -0.79 43.86
N GLU A 26 -20.32 0.06 42.86
CA GLU A 26 -19.24 -0.11 41.88
C GLU A 26 -17.87 0.02 42.60
N PRO A 27 -16.89 -0.85 42.30
CA PRO A 27 -15.57 -0.74 42.92
C PRO A 27 -14.90 0.56 42.46
N ALA A 28 -14.60 1.44 43.42
CA ALA A 28 -13.91 2.70 43.19
C ALA A 28 -12.55 2.48 42.49
N GLU A 29 -12.31 3.22 41.40
CA GLU A 29 -11.05 3.18 40.68
C GLU A 29 -9.90 3.71 41.56
N PRO A 30 -8.68 3.15 41.44
CA PRO A 30 -7.55 3.59 42.25
C PRO A 30 -7.11 5.01 41.87
N GLU A 31 -7.12 5.92 42.84
CA GLU A 31 -6.61 7.30 42.70
C GLU A 31 -5.11 7.28 42.35
N GLN A 32 -4.77 7.74 41.15
CA GLN A 32 -3.39 7.93 40.70
C GLN A 32 -3.00 9.40 40.92
N THR A 33 -2.32 9.70 42.02
CA THR A 33 -1.83 11.05 42.31
C THR A 33 -0.45 11.27 41.67
N PHE A 34 -0.32 12.31 40.83
CA PHE A 34 0.96 12.72 40.23
C PHE A 34 1.56 13.89 41.04
N TRP A 35 2.86 13.83 41.36
CA TRP A 35 3.53 14.74 42.31
C TRP A 35 3.60 16.23 41.88
N PHE A 36 3.29 16.55 40.63
CA PHE A 36 3.45 17.88 40.06
C PHE A 36 2.12 18.60 39.78
N LEU A 37 0.99 17.95 40.07
CA LEU A 37 -0.31 18.59 39.94
C LEU A 37 -0.54 19.48 41.17
N PRO A 38 -1.06 20.71 41.00
CA PRO A 38 -1.48 21.53 42.13
C PRO A 38 -2.41 20.74 43.05
N ASP A 39 -2.39 21.01 44.36
CA ASP A 39 -3.33 20.45 45.38
C ASP A 39 -4.77 20.98 45.18
N VAL A 40 -5.26 20.91 43.95
CA VAL A 40 -6.60 21.30 43.53
C VAL A 40 -7.31 20.03 43.12
N ALA A 41 -8.52 19.83 43.62
CA ALA A 41 -9.34 18.68 43.24
C ALA A 41 -9.44 18.61 41.71
N PRO A 42 -9.08 17.49 41.07
CA PRO A 42 -9.17 17.37 39.63
C PRO A 42 -10.63 17.58 39.22
N GLU A 43 -10.87 18.62 38.43
CA GLU A 43 -12.20 18.84 37.85
C GLU A 43 -12.49 17.65 36.92
N PRO A 44 -13.61 16.93 37.09
CA PRO A 44 -13.95 15.83 36.21
C PRO A 44 -14.28 16.40 34.83
N VAL A 45 -13.30 16.35 33.92
CA VAL A 45 -13.48 16.79 32.53
C VAL A 45 -14.12 15.66 31.73
N ASP A 46 -15.34 15.87 31.22
CA ASP A 46 -16.01 14.92 30.33
C ASP A 46 -15.22 14.80 29.00
N GLU A 47 -14.93 13.57 28.57
CA GLU A 47 -14.23 13.32 27.32
C GLU A 47 -15.00 13.86 26.11
N ARG A 48 -16.33 13.97 26.22
CA ARG A 48 -17.20 14.54 25.18
C ARG A 48 -16.95 16.02 25.01
N ASP A 49 -16.91 16.78 26.10
CA ASP A 49 -16.72 18.23 26.07
C ASP A 49 -15.35 18.59 25.49
N LEU A 50 -14.32 17.82 25.83
CA LEU A 50 -12.97 18.03 25.29
C LEU A 50 -12.91 17.70 23.79
N HIS A 51 -13.62 16.66 23.34
CA HIS A 51 -13.74 16.34 21.92
C HIS A 51 -14.52 17.43 21.15
N GLU A 52 -15.59 17.96 21.74
CA GLU A 52 -16.38 19.04 21.15
C GLU A 52 -15.58 20.34 21.04
N ALA A 53 -14.81 20.71 22.08
CA ALA A 53 -13.92 21.86 22.05
C ALA A 53 -12.86 21.71 20.95
N MET A 54 -12.25 20.53 20.79
CA MET A 54 -11.32 20.25 19.70
C MET A 54 -11.98 20.36 18.32
N LYS A 55 -13.21 19.85 18.19
CA LYS A 55 -14.00 19.92 16.96
C LYS A 55 -14.32 21.37 16.60
N GLN A 56 -14.74 22.16 17.59
CA GLN A 56 -15.03 23.59 17.43
C GLN A 56 -13.77 24.37 17.02
N TRP A 57 -12.60 24.06 17.58
CA TRP A 57 -11.35 24.71 17.20
C TRP A 57 -10.87 24.35 15.78
N ARG A 58 -11.14 23.11 15.34
CA ARG A 58 -10.86 22.66 13.96
C ARG A 58 -11.82 23.27 12.94
N HIS A 59 -13.11 23.33 13.26
CA HIS A 59 -14.14 23.81 12.33
C HIS A 59 -14.40 25.32 12.42
N GLY A 60 -13.99 25.98 13.51
CA GLY A 60 -14.09 27.43 13.68
C GLY A 60 -13.23 28.24 12.70
N ARG A 61 -12.36 27.57 11.94
CA ARG A 61 -11.58 28.14 10.82
C ARG A 61 -12.07 27.66 9.45
N ALA A 62 -13.30 27.16 9.33
CA ALA A 62 -13.88 26.78 8.06
C ALA A 62 -14.19 28.03 7.21
N THR A 63 -13.29 28.38 6.30
CA THR A 63 -13.41 29.55 5.40
C THR A 63 -14.23 29.27 4.14
N ARG A 64 -14.87 28.10 4.03
CA ARG A 64 -15.57 27.70 2.79
C ARG A 64 -16.96 28.31 2.69
N THR A 65 -17.28 28.83 1.52
CA THR A 65 -18.62 29.33 1.21
C THR A 65 -19.59 28.18 0.91
N ILE A 66 -20.90 28.40 1.12
CA ILE A 66 -21.93 27.40 0.80
C ILE A 66 -21.91 27.04 -0.70
N GLY A 67 -21.61 28.01 -1.57
CA GLY A 67 -21.46 27.79 -3.01
C GLY A 67 -20.33 26.81 -3.33
N GLU A 68 -19.16 26.97 -2.71
CA GLU A 68 -18.05 26.01 -2.84
C GLU A 68 -18.44 24.62 -2.33
N ALA A 69 -19.21 24.52 -1.25
CA ALA A 69 -19.68 23.23 -0.74
C ALA A 69 -20.61 22.52 -1.74
N ILE A 70 -21.52 23.26 -2.38
CA ILE A 70 -22.43 22.72 -3.41
C ILE A 70 -21.65 22.30 -4.66
N GLN A 71 -20.73 23.14 -5.15
CA GLN A 71 -19.89 22.80 -6.29
C GLN A 71 -19.06 21.53 -6.01
N ASN A 72 -18.46 21.42 -4.83
CA ASN A 72 -17.73 20.22 -4.43
C ASN A 72 -18.64 18.98 -4.38
N ALA A 73 -19.88 19.11 -3.88
CA ALA A 73 -20.84 18.02 -3.86
C ALA A 73 -21.25 17.58 -5.28
N TYR A 74 -21.52 18.54 -6.17
CA TYR A 74 -21.79 18.26 -7.58
C TYR A 74 -20.63 17.53 -8.25
N VAL A 75 -19.40 18.05 -8.12
CA VAL A 75 -18.20 17.43 -8.69
C VAL A 75 -18.01 16.02 -8.12
N ALA A 76 -18.23 15.81 -6.83
CA ALA A 76 -18.14 14.49 -6.21
C ALA A 76 -19.17 13.51 -6.79
N ILE A 77 -20.45 13.89 -6.87
CA ILE A 77 -21.51 13.05 -7.43
C ILE A 77 -21.22 12.72 -8.90
N PHE A 78 -20.90 13.74 -9.71
CA PHE A 78 -20.57 13.56 -11.12
C PHE A 78 -19.37 12.62 -11.30
N THR A 79 -18.32 12.79 -10.49
CA THR A 79 -17.14 11.93 -10.51
C THR A 79 -17.48 10.49 -10.14
N ILE A 80 -18.32 10.27 -9.13
CA ILE A 80 -18.80 8.93 -8.73
C ILE A 80 -19.57 8.27 -9.88
N VAL A 81 -20.49 9.00 -10.52
CA VAL A 81 -21.28 8.49 -11.65
C VAL A 81 -20.38 8.15 -12.83
N MET A 82 -19.47 9.05 -13.20
CA MET A 82 -18.55 8.85 -14.32
C MET A 82 -17.62 7.65 -14.08
N ILE A 83 -16.95 7.59 -12.93
CA ILE A 83 -16.08 6.46 -12.56
C ILE A 83 -16.90 5.17 -12.50
N GLY A 84 -18.10 5.21 -11.93
CA GLY A 84 -19.03 4.07 -11.89
C GLY A 84 -19.35 3.54 -13.28
N ALA A 85 -19.71 4.43 -14.23
CA ALA A 85 -19.98 4.05 -15.61
C ALA A 85 -18.74 3.46 -16.32
N MET A 86 -17.55 4.04 -16.09
CA MET A 86 -16.30 3.53 -16.64
C MET A 86 -15.97 2.12 -16.11
N ILE A 87 -16.13 1.90 -14.81
CA ILE A 87 -15.92 0.59 -14.18
C ILE A 87 -16.92 -0.42 -14.74
N THR A 88 -18.21 -0.07 -14.84
CA THR A 88 -19.24 -0.96 -15.41
C THR A 88 -18.90 -1.34 -16.85
N ASN A 89 -18.52 -0.37 -17.68
CA ASN A 89 -18.13 -0.64 -19.07
C ASN A 89 -16.88 -1.54 -19.15
N LEU A 90 -15.89 -1.31 -18.28
CA LEU A 90 -14.70 -2.16 -18.19
C LEU A 90 -15.07 -3.60 -17.79
N VAL A 91 -15.96 -3.77 -16.81
CA VAL A 91 -16.44 -5.09 -16.37
C VAL A 91 -17.18 -5.80 -17.50
N LEU A 92 -18.11 -5.13 -18.18
CA LEU A 92 -18.84 -5.71 -19.31
C LEU A 92 -17.91 -6.14 -20.46
N LYS A 93 -16.89 -5.33 -20.76
CA LYS A 93 -15.90 -5.65 -21.79
C LYS A 93 -14.94 -6.77 -21.36
N ALA A 94 -14.57 -6.81 -20.08
CA ALA A 94 -13.77 -7.91 -19.54
C ALA A 94 -14.57 -9.22 -19.56
N GLN A 95 -15.84 -9.18 -19.16
CA GLN A 95 -16.76 -10.31 -19.23
C GLN A 95 -16.96 -10.81 -20.66
N SER A 96 -17.12 -9.92 -21.65
CA SER A 96 -17.25 -10.35 -23.05
C SER A 96 -15.96 -10.98 -23.60
N SER A 97 -14.80 -10.46 -23.20
CA SER A 97 -13.50 -11.08 -23.52
C SER A 97 -13.35 -12.46 -22.87
N MET A 98 -13.84 -12.62 -21.64
CA MET A 98 -13.86 -13.89 -20.93
C MET A 98 -14.91 -14.86 -21.55
N ALA A 99 -16.08 -14.38 -21.97
CA ALA A 99 -17.14 -15.23 -22.53
C ALA A 99 -16.73 -16.01 -23.81
N GLY A 100 -15.63 -15.62 -24.48
CA GLY A 100 -15.08 -16.38 -25.62
C GLY A 100 -14.50 -17.76 -25.26
N CYS A 101 -14.30 -18.04 -23.97
CA CYS A 101 -13.74 -19.30 -23.49
C CYS A 101 -14.87 -20.26 -23.03
N ALA A 102 -15.29 -21.18 -23.91
CA ALA A 102 -16.43 -22.07 -23.66
C ALA A 102 -16.04 -23.42 -23.01
N GLU A 103 -14.76 -23.69 -22.83
CA GLU A 103 -14.27 -24.95 -22.28
C GLU A 103 -14.55 -25.09 -20.77
N LEU A 104 -14.83 -26.32 -20.34
CA LEU A 104 -15.19 -26.64 -18.95
C LEU A 104 -14.06 -26.29 -17.96
N SER A 105 -12.81 -26.49 -18.36
CA SER A 105 -11.60 -26.12 -17.59
C SER A 105 -11.53 -24.62 -17.30
N CYS A 106 -11.87 -23.81 -18.30
CA CYS A 106 -11.86 -22.35 -18.21
C CYS A 106 -12.98 -21.82 -17.32
N GLN A 107 -14.16 -22.44 -17.36
CA GLN A 107 -15.27 -22.12 -16.45
C GLN A 107 -14.94 -22.48 -15.00
N SER A 108 -14.36 -23.67 -14.76
CA SER A 108 -13.91 -24.07 -13.42
C SER A 108 -12.78 -23.18 -12.89
N ALA A 109 -11.88 -22.70 -13.76
CA ALA A 109 -10.82 -21.79 -13.35
C ALA A 109 -11.36 -20.43 -12.84
N ARG A 110 -12.44 -19.92 -13.45
CA ARG A 110 -13.07 -18.65 -13.03
C ARG A 110 -13.68 -18.69 -11.65
N THR A 111 -14.31 -19.81 -11.29
CA THR A 111 -14.93 -19.95 -9.96
C THR A 111 -13.92 -19.93 -8.82
N LEU A 112 -12.63 -20.15 -9.11
CA LEU A 112 -11.54 -20.07 -8.15
C LEU A 112 -10.97 -18.66 -7.95
N VAL A 113 -11.24 -17.71 -8.86
CA VAL A 113 -10.74 -16.33 -8.75
C VAL A 113 -11.25 -15.62 -7.49
N PRO A 114 -12.55 -15.66 -7.13
CA PRO A 114 -13.05 -15.05 -5.90
C PRO A 114 -12.37 -15.60 -4.63
N TRP A 115 -12.02 -16.88 -4.61
CA TRP A 115 -11.30 -17.49 -3.48
C TRP A 115 -9.88 -16.94 -3.33
N ALA A 116 -9.15 -16.80 -4.44
CA ALA A 116 -7.82 -16.21 -4.43
C ALA A 116 -7.88 -14.75 -3.96
N THR A 117 -8.87 -13.99 -4.44
CA THR A 117 -9.15 -12.62 -3.99
C THR A 117 -9.44 -12.59 -2.50
N TRP A 118 -10.28 -13.49 -1.99
CA TRP A 118 -10.64 -13.53 -0.57
C TRP A 118 -9.43 -13.69 0.34
N PHE A 119 -8.57 -14.68 0.08
CA PHE A 119 -7.35 -14.85 0.85
C PHE A 119 -6.38 -13.66 0.69
N ALA A 120 -6.27 -13.09 -0.51
CA ALA A 120 -5.41 -11.95 -0.77
C ALA A 120 -5.87 -10.68 -0.04
N LEU A 121 -7.18 -10.38 -0.05
CA LEU A 121 -7.75 -9.21 0.62
C LEU A 121 -7.66 -9.32 2.14
N LEU A 122 -7.94 -10.50 2.71
CA LEU A 122 -7.75 -10.74 4.14
C LEU A 122 -6.27 -10.62 4.54
N GLY A 123 -5.37 -11.21 3.75
CA GLY A 123 -3.92 -11.12 3.97
C GLY A 123 -3.39 -9.68 3.87
N LEU A 124 -3.92 -8.89 2.94
CA LEU A 124 -3.59 -7.48 2.75
C LEU A 124 -4.14 -6.64 3.91
N ALA A 125 -5.41 -6.81 4.29
CA ALA A 125 -6.03 -6.10 5.41
C ALA A 125 -5.25 -6.35 6.72
N LEU A 126 -4.87 -7.60 6.98
CA LEU A 126 -4.04 -7.96 8.13
C LEU A 126 -2.61 -7.38 8.02
N GLY A 127 -2.01 -7.41 6.83
CA GLY A 127 -0.68 -6.89 6.58
C GLY A 127 -0.57 -5.38 6.81
N VAL A 128 -1.55 -4.62 6.30
CA VAL A 128 -1.68 -3.18 6.50
C VAL A 128 -1.99 -2.88 7.98
N SER A 129 -2.95 -3.60 8.58
CA SER A 129 -3.26 -3.45 10.00
C SER A 129 -2.05 -3.72 10.90
N ARG A 130 -1.20 -4.69 10.57
CA ARG A 130 0.05 -4.98 11.32
C ARG A 130 1.09 -3.88 11.16
N LEU A 131 1.18 -3.31 9.96
CA LEU A 131 2.14 -2.25 9.64
C LEU A 131 1.81 -0.97 10.43
N PHE A 132 0.56 -0.54 10.47
CA PHE A 132 0.18 0.71 11.13
C PHE A 132 -0.28 0.52 12.58
N GLY A 133 -0.94 -0.59 12.89
CA GLY A 133 -1.85 -0.71 14.03
C GLY A 133 -3.22 -0.16 13.64
N PRO A 134 -4.31 -0.97 13.65
CA PRO A 134 -5.64 -0.49 13.26
C PRO A 134 -6.18 0.61 14.19
N VAL A 135 -5.66 0.72 15.41
CA VAL A 135 -5.93 1.82 16.33
C VAL A 135 -4.66 2.66 16.49
N LEU A 136 -4.70 3.92 16.05
CA LEU A 136 -3.54 4.81 16.06
C LEU A 136 -3.93 6.23 16.48
N VAL A 137 -2.94 6.95 17.00
CA VAL A 137 -3.09 8.30 17.54
C VAL A 137 -1.94 9.16 17.06
N SER A 138 -2.23 10.41 16.70
CA SER A 138 -1.17 11.34 16.26
C SER A 138 -0.17 11.61 17.40
N ALA A 139 1.04 12.06 17.07
CA ALA A 139 2.03 12.39 18.10
C ALA A 139 1.53 13.46 19.08
N ALA A 140 0.79 14.45 18.58
CA ALA A 140 0.20 15.52 19.40
C ALA A 140 -0.87 14.99 20.37
N GLU A 141 -1.84 14.22 19.87
CA GLU A 141 -2.85 13.58 20.72
C GLU A 141 -2.21 12.56 21.68
N GLY A 142 -1.16 11.86 21.23
CA GLY A 142 -0.40 10.94 22.07
C GLY A 142 0.27 11.64 23.24
N PHE A 143 0.75 12.87 23.06
CA PHE A 143 1.37 13.66 24.12
C PHE A 143 0.34 14.32 25.05
N TRP A 144 -0.72 14.92 24.50
CA TRP A 144 -1.67 15.68 25.30
C TRP A 144 -2.82 14.86 25.88
N LEU A 145 -3.37 13.92 25.10
CA LEU A 145 -4.61 13.23 25.43
C LEU A 145 -4.36 11.85 26.04
N MET A 146 -3.32 11.14 25.57
CA MET A 146 -3.02 9.80 26.08
C MET A 146 -2.26 9.83 27.41
N ASP A 147 -1.60 10.92 27.77
CA ASP A 147 -0.95 11.08 29.09
C ASP A 147 -1.93 11.62 30.16
N ALA A 148 -3.14 12.05 29.76
CA ALA A 148 -4.19 12.46 30.69
C ALA A 148 -4.85 11.25 31.39
N PRO A 149 -5.28 11.38 32.66
CA PRO A 149 -5.97 10.33 33.40
C PRO A 149 -7.45 10.25 32.98
N ILE A 150 -7.72 9.81 31.75
CA ILE A 150 -9.07 9.70 31.16
C ILE A 150 -9.33 8.29 30.60
N GLU A 151 -10.59 7.91 30.45
CA GLU A 151 -10.98 6.66 29.78
C GLU A 151 -10.60 6.71 28.29
N ARG A 152 -9.51 6.03 27.92
CA ARG A 152 -9.02 6.02 26.54
C ARG A 152 -9.95 5.22 25.62
N SER A 153 -10.70 4.25 26.13
CA SER A 153 -11.55 3.35 25.37
C SER A 153 -12.63 4.08 24.59
N ARG A 154 -13.24 5.13 25.16
CA ARG A 154 -14.24 5.95 24.47
C ARG A 154 -13.63 6.67 23.27
N LEU A 155 -12.48 7.30 23.46
CA LEU A 155 -11.72 8.00 22.41
C LEU A 155 -11.22 7.07 21.30
N LEU A 156 -10.78 5.86 21.66
CA LEU A 156 -10.23 4.89 20.72
C LEU A 156 -11.32 4.05 20.03
N SER A 157 -12.50 3.90 20.63
CA SER A 157 -13.61 3.09 20.09
C SER A 157 -14.11 3.59 18.74
N GLY A 158 -14.14 4.91 18.52
CA GLY A 158 -14.51 5.52 17.25
C GLY A 158 -13.51 5.17 16.15
N ARG A 159 -12.21 5.19 16.48
CA ARG A 159 -11.12 4.89 15.53
C ARG A 159 -11.11 3.41 15.14
N LEU A 160 -11.33 2.53 16.12
CA LEU A 160 -11.47 1.10 15.87
C LEU A 160 -12.65 0.82 14.92
N ARG A 161 -13.82 1.42 15.19
CA ARG A 161 -15.00 1.29 14.30
C ARG A 161 -14.71 1.79 12.89
N LEU A 162 -14.07 2.96 12.77
CA LEU A 162 -13.73 3.53 11.48
C LEU A 162 -12.78 2.62 10.70
N ALA A 163 -11.73 2.10 11.33
CA ALA A 163 -10.79 1.18 10.69
C ALA A 163 -11.50 -0.10 10.21
N VAL A 164 -12.26 -0.74 11.09
CA VAL A 164 -13.00 -1.98 10.77
C VAL A 164 -13.99 -1.76 9.62
N LEU A 165 -14.74 -0.66 9.64
CA LEU A 165 -15.68 -0.31 8.57
C LEU A 165 -14.96 0.00 7.26
N ALA A 166 -13.85 0.76 7.31
CA ALA A 166 -13.10 1.13 6.11
C ALA A 166 -12.52 -0.10 5.41
N PHE A 167 -11.83 -0.98 6.15
CA PHE A 167 -11.30 -2.22 5.58
C PHE A 167 -12.40 -3.15 5.08
N GLY A 168 -13.51 -3.27 5.83
CA GLY A 168 -14.65 -4.08 5.41
C GLY A 168 -15.31 -3.56 4.12
N LEU A 169 -15.57 -2.26 4.00
CA LEU A 169 -16.18 -1.68 2.80
C LEU A 169 -15.26 -1.79 1.58
N ILE A 170 -13.96 -1.48 1.74
CA ILE A 170 -13.00 -1.58 0.64
C ILE A 170 -12.90 -3.03 0.15
N ALA A 171 -12.78 -4.00 1.07
CA ALA A 171 -12.71 -5.40 0.70
C ALA A 171 -14.01 -5.89 0.06
N ALA A 172 -15.18 -5.49 0.57
CA ALA A 172 -16.47 -5.86 -0.01
C ALA A 172 -16.61 -5.36 -1.46
N VAL A 173 -16.19 -4.13 -1.74
CA VAL A 173 -16.23 -3.56 -3.10
C VAL A 173 -15.27 -4.29 -4.03
N LEU A 174 -14.04 -4.57 -3.58
CA LEU A 174 -13.05 -5.31 -4.38
C LEU A 174 -13.50 -6.76 -4.62
N GLY A 175 -14.03 -7.42 -3.60
CA GLY A 175 -14.63 -8.75 -3.69
C GLY A 175 -15.77 -8.81 -4.70
N ALA A 176 -16.73 -7.90 -4.58
CA ALA A 176 -17.85 -7.75 -5.52
C ALA A 176 -17.36 -7.54 -6.95
N LEU A 177 -16.36 -6.67 -7.15
CA LEU A 177 -15.78 -6.40 -8.46
C LEU A 177 -15.13 -7.65 -9.06
N THR A 178 -14.38 -8.43 -8.26
CA THR A 178 -13.74 -9.66 -8.75
C THR A 178 -14.73 -10.77 -9.07
N ALA A 179 -15.78 -10.94 -8.24
CA ALA A 179 -16.86 -11.89 -8.53
C ALA A 179 -17.64 -11.48 -9.77
N ALA A 180 -17.93 -10.17 -9.94
CA ALA A 180 -18.55 -9.65 -11.14
C ALA A 180 -17.68 -9.90 -12.38
N LEU A 181 -16.38 -9.60 -12.32
CA LEU A 181 -15.44 -9.90 -13.40
C LEU A 181 -15.43 -11.39 -13.74
N SER A 182 -15.56 -12.28 -12.76
CA SER A 182 -15.56 -13.73 -12.97
C SER A 182 -16.83 -14.27 -13.65
N GLY A 183 -17.85 -13.43 -13.84
CA GLY A 183 -19.13 -13.81 -14.45
C GLY A 183 -20.13 -14.47 -13.48
N SER A 184 -19.93 -14.30 -12.17
CA SER A 184 -20.79 -14.85 -11.13
C SER A 184 -22.21 -14.26 -11.14
N SER A 185 -23.17 -15.01 -10.58
CA SER A 185 -24.56 -14.53 -10.45
C SER A 185 -24.66 -13.34 -9.47
N PRO A 186 -25.70 -12.48 -9.54
CA PRO A 186 -25.83 -11.33 -8.63
C PRO A 186 -25.84 -11.72 -7.14
N LEU A 187 -26.44 -12.86 -6.81
CA LEU A 187 -26.45 -13.37 -5.43
C LEU A 187 -25.06 -13.82 -4.99
N GLU A 188 -24.33 -14.53 -5.84
CA GLU A 188 -22.95 -14.96 -5.57
C GLU A 188 -22.01 -13.76 -5.42
N ILE A 189 -22.17 -12.73 -6.25
CA ILE A 189 -21.44 -11.45 -6.13
C ILE A 189 -21.69 -10.82 -4.75
N ALA A 190 -22.95 -10.77 -4.31
CA ALA A 190 -23.29 -10.23 -2.99
C ALA A 190 -22.70 -11.05 -1.85
N LEU A 191 -22.69 -12.39 -1.96
CA LEU A 191 -22.11 -13.26 -0.94
C LEU A 191 -20.58 -13.13 -0.86
N TRP A 192 -19.87 -13.04 -1.99
CA TRP A 192 -18.43 -12.77 -1.99
C TRP A 192 -18.13 -11.38 -1.43
N ALA A 193 -18.91 -10.36 -1.78
CA ALA A 193 -18.78 -9.03 -1.19
C ALA A 193 -18.92 -9.07 0.35
N LEU A 194 -19.89 -9.84 0.87
CA LEU A 194 -20.06 -10.04 2.31
C LEU A 194 -18.90 -10.84 2.92
N ALA A 195 -18.43 -11.90 2.26
CA ALA A 195 -17.31 -12.71 2.73
C ALA A 195 -16.01 -11.92 2.84
N ASP A 196 -15.70 -11.12 1.82
CA ASP A 196 -14.55 -10.23 1.79
C ASP A 196 -14.68 -9.11 2.82
N GLY A 197 -15.85 -8.46 2.87
CA GLY A 197 -16.07 -7.35 3.78
C GLY A 197 -16.03 -7.76 5.25
N LEU A 198 -16.78 -8.79 5.62
CA LEU A 198 -16.82 -9.31 6.99
C LEU A 198 -15.49 -9.97 7.38
N GLY A 199 -14.86 -10.69 6.44
CA GLY A 199 -13.54 -11.28 6.66
C GLY A 199 -12.46 -10.23 6.90
N ALA A 200 -12.38 -9.19 6.05
CA ALA A 200 -11.42 -8.09 6.20
C ALA A 200 -11.67 -7.28 7.48
N ALA A 201 -12.94 -6.99 7.80
CA ALA A 201 -13.33 -6.36 9.06
C ALA A 201 -12.92 -7.21 10.27
N GLY A 202 -13.15 -8.53 10.20
CA GLY A 202 -12.79 -9.49 11.24
C GLY A 202 -11.29 -9.60 11.48
N VAL A 203 -10.47 -9.75 10.43
CA VAL A 203 -9.00 -9.78 10.59
C VAL A 203 -8.41 -8.43 11.03
N THR A 204 -9.09 -7.32 10.71
CA THR A 204 -8.74 -5.98 11.22
C THR A 204 -9.03 -5.86 12.71
N ALA A 205 -10.18 -6.37 13.17
CA ALA A 205 -10.53 -6.45 14.59
C ALA A 205 -9.57 -7.40 15.35
N PHE A 206 -9.21 -8.54 14.76
CA PHE A 206 -8.19 -9.45 15.27
C PHE A 206 -6.83 -8.75 15.43
N ALA A 207 -6.40 -7.99 14.41
CA ALA A 207 -5.17 -7.21 14.50
C ALA A 207 -5.23 -6.16 15.63
N ALA A 208 -6.40 -5.59 15.90
CA ALA A 208 -6.60 -4.66 17.02
C ALA A 208 -6.53 -5.35 18.38
N ALA A 209 -7.14 -6.54 18.53
CA ALA A 209 -7.04 -7.34 19.74
C ALA A 209 -5.58 -7.77 20.04
N GLU A 210 -4.84 -8.13 18.99
CA GLU A 210 -3.43 -8.51 19.11
C GLU A 210 -2.49 -7.30 19.28
N GLN A 211 -2.90 -6.10 18.89
CA GLN A 211 -2.16 -4.85 19.13
C GLN A 211 -1.98 -4.61 20.64
N THR A 212 -2.96 -4.97 21.47
CA THR A 212 -2.83 -4.89 22.93
C THR A 212 -1.79 -5.86 23.48
N ARG A 213 -1.65 -7.04 22.87
CA ARG A 213 -0.78 -8.13 23.36
C ARG A 213 0.64 -8.08 22.79
N GLU A 214 0.91 -7.18 21.84
CA GLU A 214 2.18 -7.08 21.10
C GLU A 214 2.63 -8.41 20.45
N ARG A 215 1.67 -9.28 20.11
CA ARG A 215 1.90 -10.60 19.53
C ARG A 215 2.13 -10.52 18.02
N VAL A 216 3.34 -10.13 17.65
CA VAL A 216 3.73 -9.98 16.23
C VAL A 216 3.88 -11.33 15.52
N ARG A 217 4.19 -12.41 16.25
CA ARG A 217 4.40 -13.74 15.65
C ARG A 217 3.11 -14.35 15.10
N LEU A 218 2.02 -14.28 15.87
CA LEU A 218 0.73 -14.84 15.46
C LEU A 218 0.16 -14.12 14.25
N THR A 219 0.14 -12.78 14.27
CA THR A 219 -0.33 -11.97 13.14
C THR A 219 0.50 -12.20 11.87
N ARG A 220 1.83 -12.38 12.00
CA ARG A 220 2.68 -12.79 10.87
C ARG A 220 2.35 -14.19 10.37
N LEU A 221 2.13 -15.16 11.25
CA LEU A 221 1.77 -16.53 10.88
C LEU A 221 0.45 -16.56 10.10
N VAL A 222 -0.59 -15.91 10.62
CA VAL A 222 -1.90 -15.82 9.95
C VAL A 222 -1.77 -15.12 8.60
N GLN A 223 -1.01 -14.01 8.54
CA GLN A 223 -0.74 -13.32 7.27
C GLN A 223 -0.02 -14.24 6.27
N THR A 224 0.96 -15.02 6.71
CA THR A 224 1.66 -15.97 5.82
C THR A 224 0.74 -17.08 5.34
N VAL A 225 -0.12 -17.62 6.21
CA VAL A 225 -1.10 -18.66 5.83
C VAL A 225 -2.05 -18.12 4.77
N LEU A 226 -2.62 -16.93 4.98
CA LEU A 226 -3.50 -16.28 4.01
C LEU A 226 -2.78 -16.03 2.68
N ALA A 227 -1.55 -15.51 2.71
CA ALA A 227 -0.77 -15.30 1.50
C ALA A 227 -0.44 -16.62 0.76
N THR A 228 -0.13 -17.69 1.49
CA THR A 228 0.12 -19.01 0.88
C THR A 228 -1.15 -19.63 0.31
N LEU A 229 -2.30 -19.44 0.96
CA LEU A 229 -3.59 -19.91 0.45
C LEU A 229 -3.97 -19.14 -0.81
N ALA A 230 -3.80 -17.81 -0.83
CA ALA A 230 -4.03 -17.02 -2.04
C ALA A 230 -3.17 -17.51 -3.23
N LEU A 231 -1.88 -17.76 -2.98
CA LEU A 231 -0.97 -18.29 -4.00
C LEU A 231 -1.35 -19.71 -4.44
N ALA A 232 -1.70 -20.59 -3.49
CA ALA A 232 -2.12 -21.96 -3.78
C ALA A 232 -3.39 -21.99 -4.62
N THR A 233 -4.37 -21.13 -4.32
CA THR A 233 -5.59 -21.01 -5.11
C THR A 233 -5.29 -20.51 -6.53
N LEU A 234 -4.41 -19.52 -6.70
CA LEU A 234 -3.99 -19.08 -8.05
C LEU A 234 -3.28 -20.19 -8.83
N LEU A 235 -2.40 -20.96 -8.18
CA LEU A 235 -1.75 -22.11 -8.81
C LEU A 235 -2.77 -23.20 -9.18
N LEU A 236 -3.79 -23.42 -8.34
CA LEU A 236 -4.89 -24.33 -8.65
C LEU A 236 -5.71 -23.83 -9.86
N THR A 237 -6.02 -22.53 -9.93
CA THR A 237 -6.64 -21.91 -11.11
C THR A 237 -5.84 -22.19 -12.37
N VAL A 238 -4.52 -22.02 -12.32
CA VAL A 238 -3.62 -22.31 -13.46
C VAL A 238 -3.63 -23.80 -13.80
N ALA A 239 -3.53 -24.69 -12.81
CA ALA A 239 -3.49 -26.13 -13.05
C ALA A 239 -4.80 -26.66 -13.65
N VAL A 240 -5.95 -26.13 -13.23
CA VAL A 240 -7.25 -26.47 -13.81
C VAL A 240 -7.38 -25.93 -15.24
N ALA A 241 -6.97 -24.69 -15.48
CA ALA A 241 -7.00 -24.09 -16.83
C ALA A 241 -6.00 -24.74 -17.80
N ALA A 242 -4.89 -25.29 -17.31
CA ALA A 242 -3.92 -26.05 -18.11
C ALA A 242 -4.34 -27.51 -18.34
N GLY A 243 -5.49 -27.94 -17.80
CA GLY A 243 -5.96 -29.33 -17.90
C GLY A 243 -5.12 -30.33 -17.09
N TRP A 244 -4.22 -29.86 -16.21
CA TRP A 244 -3.42 -30.73 -15.34
C TRP A 244 -4.26 -31.35 -14.23
N LEU A 245 -5.33 -30.65 -13.83
CA LEU A 245 -6.29 -31.10 -12.82
C LEU A 245 -7.71 -30.88 -13.33
N THR A 246 -8.59 -31.86 -13.07
CA THR A 246 -10.03 -31.70 -13.30
C THR A 246 -10.71 -31.40 -11.97
N LEU A 247 -11.29 -30.21 -11.85
CA LEU A 247 -12.08 -29.82 -10.69
C LEU A 247 -13.53 -29.60 -11.12
N SER A 248 -14.41 -30.50 -10.67
CA SER A 248 -15.85 -30.37 -10.81
C SER A 248 -16.43 -29.93 -9.46
N LEU A 249 -16.68 -28.62 -9.31
CA LEU A 249 -17.40 -28.09 -8.15
C LEU A 249 -18.91 -28.25 -8.38
N PRO A 250 -19.64 -28.94 -7.49
CA PRO A 250 -21.10 -28.99 -7.57
C PRO A 250 -21.69 -27.58 -7.54
N GLN A 251 -22.75 -27.32 -8.31
CA GLN A 251 -23.41 -26.01 -8.33
C GLN A 251 -23.84 -25.52 -6.94
N GLU A 252 -24.16 -26.42 -6.01
CA GLU A 252 -24.52 -26.04 -4.64
C GLU A 252 -23.36 -25.39 -3.86
N THR A 253 -22.11 -25.70 -4.23
CA THR A 253 -20.93 -25.12 -3.55
C THR A 253 -20.68 -23.67 -3.92
N SER A 254 -21.24 -23.18 -5.04
CA SER A 254 -21.01 -21.79 -5.50
C SER A 254 -21.63 -20.74 -4.57
N LEU A 255 -22.77 -21.06 -3.95
CA LEU A 255 -23.43 -20.19 -2.98
C LEU A 255 -23.07 -20.56 -1.53
N LEU A 256 -22.92 -21.85 -1.23
CA LEU A 256 -22.66 -22.31 0.13
C LEU A 256 -21.32 -21.78 0.67
N VAL A 257 -20.26 -21.85 -0.13
CA VAL A 257 -18.92 -21.43 0.31
C VAL A 257 -18.88 -19.96 0.69
N PRO A 258 -19.24 -18.99 -0.18
CA PRO A 258 -19.14 -17.58 0.19
C PRO A 258 -20.09 -17.24 1.34
N ALA A 259 -21.23 -17.93 1.46
CA ALA A 259 -22.11 -17.80 2.63
C ALA A 259 -21.43 -18.27 3.93
N VAL A 260 -20.77 -19.43 3.93
CA VAL A 260 -20.00 -19.94 5.07
C VAL A 260 -18.82 -19.01 5.40
N ALA A 261 -18.11 -18.53 4.39
CA ALA A 261 -17.01 -17.57 4.56
C ALA A 261 -17.49 -16.25 5.18
N ALA A 262 -18.64 -15.73 4.74
CA ALA A 262 -19.29 -14.56 5.33
C ALA A 262 -19.72 -14.81 6.78
N ALA A 263 -20.30 -15.97 7.08
CA ALA A 263 -20.68 -16.35 8.44
C ALA A 263 -19.47 -16.45 9.37
N LEU A 264 -18.38 -17.10 8.92
CA LEU A 264 -17.12 -17.19 9.66
C LEU A 264 -16.50 -15.81 9.87
N GLY A 265 -16.51 -14.96 8.84
CA GLY A 265 -16.06 -13.56 8.91
C GLY A 265 -16.86 -12.75 9.94
N LEU A 266 -18.19 -12.93 9.98
CA LEU A 266 -19.06 -12.28 10.95
C LEU A 266 -18.76 -12.74 12.38
N VAL A 267 -18.61 -14.04 12.61
CA VAL A 267 -18.27 -14.59 13.93
C VAL A 267 -16.91 -14.05 14.39
N LEU A 268 -15.90 -14.10 13.52
CA LEU A 268 -14.57 -13.54 13.79
C LEU A 268 -14.66 -12.05 14.14
N LEU A 269 -15.41 -11.28 13.35
CA LEU A 269 -15.63 -9.87 13.59
C LEU A 269 -16.26 -9.61 14.96
N ILE A 270 -17.35 -10.30 15.30
CA ILE A 270 -18.04 -10.08 16.58
C ILE A 270 -17.12 -10.43 17.75
N VAL A 271 -16.48 -11.61 17.73
CA VAL A 271 -15.62 -12.08 18.81
C VAL A 271 -14.42 -11.15 19.01
N GLU A 272 -13.71 -10.82 17.93
CA GLU A 272 -12.49 -10.02 18.00
C GLU A 272 -12.78 -8.54 18.25
N LEU A 273 -13.91 -8.01 17.76
CA LEU A 273 -14.32 -6.64 18.07
C LEU A 273 -14.67 -6.49 19.55
N LEU A 274 -15.36 -7.47 20.14
CA LEU A 274 -15.64 -7.48 21.57
C LEU A 274 -14.35 -7.64 22.40
N ALA A 275 -13.45 -8.53 21.98
CA ALA A 275 -12.16 -8.72 22.63
C ALA A 275 -11.28 -7.46 22.58
N ALA A 276 -11.23 -6.79 21.42
CA ALA A 276 -10.50 -5.55 21.23
C ALA A 276 -11.10 -4.42 22.07
N ARG A 277 -12.44 -4.25 22.06
CA ARG A 277 -13.12 -3.19 22.83
C ARG A 277 -12.86 -3.28 24.33
N ARG A 278 -12.92 -4.47 24.91
CA ARG A 278 -12.66 -4.70 26.34
C ARG A 278 -11.23 -4.36 26.77
N ARG A 279 -10.31 -4.17 25.83
CA ARG A 279 -8.88 -3.98 26.09
C ARG A 279 -8.28 -2.78 25.38
N LEU A 280 -9.12 -1.83 24.94
CA LEU A 280 -8.65 -0.61 24.28
C LEU A 280 -7.77 0.24 25.21
N ASP A 281 -8.12 0.31 26.50
CA ASP A 281 -7.34 1.07 27.50
C ASP A 281 -5.96 0.49 27.77
N GLN A 282 -5.78 -0.81 27.49
CA GLN A 282 -4.54 -1.54 27.75
C GLN A 282 -3.49 -1.34 26.64
N ILE A 283 -3.83 -0.65 25.53
CA ILE A 283 -2.87 -0.41 24.45
C ILE A 283 -1.85 0.61 24.90
N ARG A 284 -0.56 0.24 24.86
CA ARG A 284 0.53 1.14 25.24
C ARG A 284 0.60 2.34 24.31
N ARG A 285 0.77 3.53 24.91
CA ARG A 285 0.93 4.82 24.19
C ARG A 285 2.00 4.75 23.10
N ALA A 286 3.16 4.18 23.41
CA ALA A 286 4.25 4.03 22.44
C ALA A 286 3.79 3.33 21.15
N ARG A 287 2.89 2.34 21.26
CA ARG A 287 2.35 1.64 20.10
C ARG A 287 1.35 2.50 19.32
N LEU A 288 0.43 3.19 20.01
CA LEU A 288 -0.54 4.11 19.40
C LEU A 288 0.15 5.24 18.60
N VAL A 289 1.21 5.81 19.15
CA VAL A 289 1.96 6.94 18.54
C VAL A 289 2.89 6.48 17.42
N SER A 290 3.50 5.30 17.54
CA SER A 290 4.33 4.73 16.47
C SER A 290 3.55 4.49 15.17
N GLY A 291 2.26 4.16 15.28
CA GLY A 291 1.36 4.07 14.13
C GLY A 291 1.04 5.44 13.55
N GLY A 292 0.69 6.41 14.40
CA GLY A 292 0.30 7.75 13.95
C GLY A 292 1.42 8.53 13.29
N SER A 293 2.66 8.44 13.78
CA SER A 293 3.83 9.05 13.13
C SER A 293 4.10 8.46 11.75
N LEU A 294 3.94 7.13 11.59
CA LEU A 294 4.04 6.47 10.30
C LEU A 294 2.96 6.95 9.32
N VAL A 295 1.70 7.00 9.77
CA VAL A 295 0.57 7.47 8.94
C VAL A 295 0.78 8.92 8.53
N ALA A 296 1.21 9.80 9.43
CA ALA A 296 1.50 11.19 9.10
C ALA A 296 2.60 11.31 8.02
N GLY A 297 3.68 10.53 8.15
CA GLY A 297 4.73 10.46 7.14
C GLY A 297 4.23 9.96 5.78
N MET A 298 3.40 8.91 5.76
CA MET A 298 2.81 8.36 4.53
C MET A 298 1.75 9.30 3.93
N GLN A 299 0.96 10.00 4.74
CA GLN A 299 0.04 11.04 4.27
C GLN A 299 0.79 12.20 3.62
N GLY A 300 1.88 12.67 4.24
CA GLY A 300 2.74 13.70 3.64
C GLY A 300 3.34 13.25 2.30
N ALA A 301 3.80 12.00 2.22
CA ALA A 301 4.31 11.42 0.99
C ALA A 301 3.23 11.25 -0.10
N MET A 302 2.01 10.84 0.28
CA MET A 302 0.86 10.70 -0.63
C MET A 302 0.35 12.06 -1.13
N TYR A 303 0.30 13.06 -0.24
CA TYR A 303 -0.03 14.44 -0.61
C TYR A 303 0.99 15.01 -1.60
N ALA A 304 2.27 14.68 -1.40
CA ALA A 304 3.34 15.01 -2.33
C ALA A 304 3.45 14.04 -3.53
N LEU A 305 2.50 13.11 -3.71
CA LEU A 305 2.51 12.07 -4.75
C LEU A 305 3.87 11.38 -4.95
N ASP A 306 4.67 11.28 -3.88
CA ASP A 306 5.99 10.64 -3.86
C ASP A 306 5.84 9.23 -3.27
N PHE A 307 5.32 8.31 -4.10
CA PHE A 307 5.20 6.89 -3.74
C PHE A 307 6.55 6.24 -3.43
N GLY A 308 7.64 6.82 -3.95
CA GLY A 308 8.97 6.39 -3.59
C GLY A 308 9.27 6.65 -2.11
N LEU A 309 8.92 7.83 -1.61
CA LEU A 309 9.10 8.19 -0.19
C LEU A 309 8.29 7.26 0.71
N VAL A 310 7.08 6.85 0.28
CA VAL A 310 6.27 5.85 1.00
C VAL A 310 7.03 4.54 1.19
N ARG A 311 7.69 4.05 0.14
CA ARG A 311 8.55 2.86 0.25
C ARG A 311 9.72 3.11 1.22
N ASP A 312 10.40 4.24 1.11
CA ASP A 312 11.56 4.55 1.95
C ASP A 312 11.20 4.50 3.45
N ILE A 313 10.04 5.07 3.81
CA ILE A 313 9.46 5.02 5.16
C ILE A 313 9.22 3.58 5.64
N VAL A 314 8.66 2.71 4.78
CA VAL A 314 8.40 1.31 5.13
C VAL A 314 9.71 0.53 5.31
N VAL A 315 10.71 0.78 4.46
CA VAL A 315 12.05 0.16 4.55
C VAL A 315 12.76 0.59 5.83
N GLU A 316 12.70 1.86 6.18
CA GLU A 316 13.26 2.40 7.43
C GLU A 316 12.62 1.72 8.64
N ARG A 317 11.28 1.63 8.68
CA ARG A 317 10.58 0.92 9.77
C ARG A 317 11.00 -0.54 9.88
N ALA A 318 11.15 -1.24 8.76
CA ALA A 318 11.63 -2.62 8.77
C ALA A 318 13.07 -2.73 9.30
N ALA A 319 13.95 -1.78 8.97
CA ALA A 319 15.31 -1.75 9.48
C ALA A 319 15.36 -1.48 10.99
N VAL A 320 14.53 -0.56 11.49
CA VAL A 320 14.37 -0.29 12.93
C VAL A 320 13.86 -1.52 13.68
N GLU A 321 12.91 -2.28 13.11
CA GLU A 321 12.43 -3.54 13.69
C GLU A 321 13.51 -4.63 13.76
N LEU A 322 14.51 -4.63 12.87
CA LEU A 322 15.66 -5.54 12.95
C LEU A 322 16.67 -5.13 14.03
N GLY A 323 16.83 -3.84 14.29
CA GLY A 323 17.69 -3.28 15.35
C GLY A 323 19.19 -3.38 15.05
N HIS A 324 19.75 -4.59 14.98
CA HIS A 324 21.17 -4.82 14.73
C HIS A 324 21.39 -5.87 13.63
N VAL A 325 22.51 -5.74 12.92
CA VAL A 325 22.90 -6.68 11.87
C VAL A 325 24.40 -6.97 11.93
N ASN A 326 24.80 -8.20 11.64
CA ASN A 326 26.22 -8.56 11.64
C ASN A 326 26.95 -7.89 10.46
N PRO A 327 28.15 -7.31 10.65
CA PRO A 327 28.93 -6.81 9.54
C PRO A 327 29.35 -7.96 8.62
N THR A 328 29.47 -7.69 7.33
CA THR A 328 29.94 -8.69 6.37
C THR A 328 30.98 -8.04 5.46
N PRO A 329 32.17 -8.66 5.30
CA PRO A 329 33.21 -8.11 4.46
C PRO A 329 32.70 -7.94 3.03
N GLY A 330 33.20 -6.90 2.35
CA GLY A 330 32.95 -6.68 0.93
C GLY A 330 33.83 -7.58 0.08
N ARG A 331 33.48 -7.70 -1.20
CA ARG A 331 34.30 -8.36 -2.22
C ARG A 331 34.31 -7.52 -3.50
N GLY A 332 35.30 -7.76 -4.34
CA GLY A 332 35.48 -7.06 -5.61
C GLY A 332 36.19 -5.71 -5.49
N VAL A 333 36.62 -5.17 -6.63
CA VAL A 333 37.28 -3.86 -6.75
C VAL A 333 36.55 -2.99 -7.76
N GLY A 334 36.63 -1.67 -7.59
CA GLY A 334 35.98 -0.69 -8.47
C GLY A 334 34.47 -0.92 -8.64
N LEU A 335 33.98 -0.95 -9.89
CA LEU A 335 32.57 -1.17 -10.21
C LEU A 335 32.06 -2.56 -9.77
N GLN A 336 32.93 -3.58 -9.77
CA GLN A 336 32.54 -4.93 -9.32
C GLN A 336 32.19 -4.94 -7.83
N ALA A 337 32.80 -4.08 -7.02
CA ALA A 337 32.47 -3.97 -5.60
C ALA A 337 31.01 -3.53 -5.40
N LEU A 338 30.50 -2.65 -6.25
CA LEU A 338 29.11 -2.21 -6.23
C LEU A 338 28.15 -3.34 -6.59
N LEU A 339 28.47 -4.09 -7.64
CA LEU A 339 27.71 -5.28 -8.04
C LEU A 339 27.66 -6.31 -6.90
N TRP A 340 28.81 -6.58 -6.26
CA TRP A 340 28.89 -7.53 -5.16
C TRP A 340 28.07 -7.07 -3.96
N ARG A 341 28.05 -5.76 -3.66
CA ARG A 341 27.22 -5.22 -2.57
C ARG A 341 25.73 -5.39 -2.83
N ASP A 342 25.27 -5.22 -4.06
CA ASP A 342 23.87 -5.48 -4.39
C ASP A 342 23.54 -6.97 -4.37
N LEU A 343 24.43 -7.85 -4.86
CA LEU A 343 24.25 -9.30 -4.76
C LEU A 343 24.19 -9.76 -3.30
N GLN A 344 25.05 -9.21 -2.44
CA GLN A 344 25.06 -9.48 -1.01
C GLN A 344 23.73 -9.11 -0.35
N ARG A 345 23.05 -8.05 -0.80
CA ARG A 345 21.72 -7.70 -0.28
C ARG A 345 20.69 -8.81 -0.52
N LEU A 346 20.77 -9.55 -1.64
CA LEU A 346 19.86 -10.67 -1.91
C LEU A 346 19.99 -11.77 -0.85
N THR A 347 21.23 -12.07 -0.46
CA THR A 347 21.50 -13.10 0.57
C THR A 347 21.08 -12.64 1.97
N ARG A 348 21.24 -11.35 2.29
CA ARG A 348 20.91 -10.80 3.62
C ARG A 348 19.44 -10.46 3.79
N PHE A 349 18.76 -10.15 2.69
CA PHE A 349 17.35 -9.79 2.68
C PHE A 349 16.64 -10.56 1.55
N PRO A 350 16.46 -11.89 1.72
CA PRO A 350 15.84 -12.74 0.69
C PRO A 350 14.33 -12.54 0.58
N ARG A 351 13.69 -11.86 1.54
CA ARG A 351 12.23 -11.69 1.60
C ARG A 351 11.59 -11.19 0.29
N PRO A 352 12.14 -10.20 -0.44
CA PRO A 352 11.57 -9.76 -1.71
C PRO A 352 11.63 -10.81 -2.82
N LEU A 353 12.52 -11.80 -2.73
CA LEU A 353 12.58 -12.90 -3.71
C LEU A 353 11.31 -13.75 -3.67
N VAL A 354 10.64 -13.84 -2.50
CA VAL A 354 9.35 -14.53 -2.39
C VAL A 354 8.28 -13.81 -3.22
N GLY A 355 8.25 -12.47 -3.17
CA GLY A 355 7.35 -11.68 -4.01
C GLY A 355 7.66 -11.82 -5.50
N LEU A 356 8.95 -11.87 -5.87
CA LEU A 356 9.38 -12.13 -7.24
C LEU A 356 8.96 -13.51 -7.73
N ALA A 357 9.19 -14.56 -6.95
CA ALA A 357 8.77 -15.91 -7.28
C ALA A 357 7.24 -16.02 -7.39
N ALA A 358 6.50 -15.46 -6.44
CA ALA A 358 5.03 -15.45 -6.48
C ALA A 358 4.48 -14.71 -7.71
N SER A 359 5.14 -13.63 -8.14
CA SER A 359 4.72 -12.86 -9.32
C SER A 359 4.81 -13.63 -10.64
N VAL A 360 5.58 -14.73 -10.71
CA VAL A 360 5.64 -15.60 -11.90
C VAL A 360 4.27 -16.20 -12.19
N VAL A 361 3.44 -16.43 -11.15
CA VAL A 361 2.09 -17.01 -11.31
C VAL A 361 1.14 -16.05 -12.04
N ALA A 362 1.36 -14.74 -11.98
CA ALA A 362 0.43 -13.76 -12.56
C ALA A 362 0.27 -13.90 -14.09
N PRO A 363 1.34 -14.01 -14.90
CA PRO A 363 1.22 -14.32 -16.32
C PRO A 363 0.42 -15.58 -16.62
N TYR A 364 0.62 -16.66 -15.85
CA TYR A 364 -0.12 -17.91 -16.03
C TYR A 364 -1.60 -17.76 -15.66
N ALA A 365 -1.90 -17.03 -14.57
CA ALA A 365 -3.26 -16.76 -14.16
C ALA A 365 -3.99 -15.88 -15.19
N LEU A 366 -3.33 -14.87 -15.76
CA LEU A 366 -3.91 -14.02 -16.80
C LEU A 366 -4.15 -14.78 -18.11
N ASP A 367 -3.25 -15.70 -18.46
CA ASP A 367 -3.44 -16.62 -19.59
C ASP A 367 -4.63 -17.56 -19.35
N ALA A 368 -4.69 -18.18 -18.16
CA ALA A 368 -5.79 -19.04 -17.72
C ALA A 368 -7.17 -18.36 -17.77
N LEU A 369 -7.21 -17.04 -17.56
CA LEU A 369 -8.43 -16.24 -17.63
C LEU A 369 -8.78 -15.75 -19.05
N GLY A 370 -7.95 -16.06 -20.05
CA GLY A 370 -8.12 -15.59 -21.42
C GLY A 370 -7.80 -14.10 -21.63
N MET A 371 -7.08 -13.47 -20.70
CA MET A 371 -6.67 -12.06 -20.77
C MET A 371 -5.36 -11.88 -21.56
N THR A 372 -5.18 -12.64 -22.64
CA THR A 372 -3.91 -12.78 -23.35
C THR A 372 -3.39 -11.48 -23.97
N THR A 373 -4.28 -10.57 -24.37
CA THR A 373 -3.94 -9.25 -24.91
C THR A 373 -3.45 -8.28 -23.83
N LEU A 374 -4.04 -8.33 -22.63
CA LEU A 374 -3.66 -7.45 -21.51
C LEU A 374 -2.53 -8.04 -20.65
N ASN A 375 -2.22 -9.33 -20.82
CA ASN A 375 -1.24 -10.06 -20.03
C ASN A 375 0.13 -9.34 -19.98
N PRO A 376 0.76 -8.95 -21.11
CA PRO A 376 2.05 -8.25 -21.08
C PRO A 376 2.03 -6.96 -20.25
N PHE A 377 0.95 -6.19 -20.33
CA PHE A 377 0.81 -4.93 -19.62
C PHE A 377 0.63 -5.14 -18.11
N ILE A 378 -0.32 -5.98 -17.71
CA ILE A 378 -0.61 -6.24 -16.29
C ILE A 378 0.59 -6.92 -15.62
N SER A 379 1.16 -7.94 -16.26
CA SER A 379 2.35 -8.64 -15.76
C SER A 379 3.57 -7.71 -15.68
N GLY A 380 3.74 -6.80 -16.67
CA GLY A 380 4.76 -5.75 -16.63
C GLY A 380 4.60 -4.82 -15.43
N LEU A 381 3.38 -4.36 -15.13
CA LEU A 381 3.08 -3.51 -13.95
C LEU A 381 3.34 -4.23 -12.62
N ILE A 382 2.96 -5.50 -12.52
CA ILE A 382 3.25 -6.32 -11.33
C ILE A 382 4.78 -6.42 -11.16
N LEU A 383 5.50 -6.68 -12.25
CA LEU A 383 6.95 -6.79 -12.23
C LEU A 383 7.63 -5.46 -11.85
N VAL A 384 7.07 -4.31 -12.23
CA VAL A 384 7.53 -2.99 -11.74
C VAL A 384 7.54 -2.97 -10.21
N VAL A 385 6.39 -3.24 -9.58
CA VAL A 385 6.22 -3.18 -8.12
C VAL A 385 7.16 -4.17 -7.42
N VAL A 386 7.29 -5.37 -7.97
CA VAL A 386 8.06 -6.46 -7.39
C VAL A 386 9.57 -6.29 -7.56
N LEU A 387 10.02 -5.60 -8.62
CA LEU A 387 11.44 -5.31 -8.84
C LEU A 387 11.97 -4.13 -8.02
N VAL A 388 11.10 -3.19 -7.63
CA VAL A 388 11.47 -1.97 -6.87
C VAL A 388 12.33 -2.28 -5.63
N PRO A 389 12.02 -3.26 -4.75
CA PRO A 389 12.85 -3.64 -3.61
C PRO A 389 14.33 -3.92 -3.92
N PHE A 390 14.64 -4.42 -5.12
CA PHE A 390 16.00 -4.76 -5.55
C PHE A 390 16.80 -3.56 -6.07
N MET A 391 16.15 -2.40 -6.27
CA MET A 391 16.77 -1.19 -6.83
C MET A 391 17.19 -0.16 -5.78
N SER A 392 17.42 -0.58 -4.53
CA SER A 392 17.75 0.34 -3.43
C SER A 392 19.02 1.17 -3.68
N MET A 393 20.06 0.57 -4.25
CA MET A 393 21.29 1.29 -4.59
C MET A 393 21.04 2.37 -5.64
N LEU A 394 20.36 2.00 -6.73
CA LEU A 394 19.98 2.94 -7.80
C LEU A 394 19.13 4.09 -7.24
N ARG A 395 18.22 3.79 -6.31
CA ARG A 395 17.36 4.77 -5.63
C ARG A 395 18.17 5.81 -4.86
N VAL A 396 19.06 5.33 -3.98
CA VAL A 396 19.88 6.20 -3.13
C VAL A 396 20.81 7.06 -4.00
N LEU A 397 21.47 6.48 -4.99
CA LEU A 397 22.36 7.22 -5.89
C LEU A 397 21.62 8.28 -6.72
N SER A 398 20.38 8.00 -7.11
CA SER A 398 19.58 8.94 -7.91
C SER A 398 19.02 10.09 -7.07
N ARG A 399 18.71 9.87 -5.78
CA ARG A 399 18.20 10.92 -4.87
C ARG A 399 19.32 11.73 -4.20
N THR A 400 20.54 11.19 -4.14
CA THR A 400 21.69 11.83 -3.48
C THR A 400 22.84 12.02 -4.46
N GLY A 401 22.74 13.08 -5.28
CA GLY A 401 23.77 13.42 -6.26
C GLY A 401 25.15 13.69 -5.65
N GLY A 402 25.22 14.18 -4.41
CA GLY A 402 26.48 14.32 -3.67
C GLY A 402 27.20 12.98 -3.49
N LEU A 403 26.46 11.94 -3.08
CA LEU A 403 27.01 10.59 -2.93
C LEU A 403 27.43 9.99 -4.28
N ALA A 404 26.65 10.21 -5.34
CA ALA A 404 26.99 9.76 -6.68
C ALA A 404 28.33 10.36 -7.16
N ARG A 405 28.60 11.63 -6.83
CA ARG A 405 29.87 12.32 -7.14
C ARG A 405 31.07 11.86 -6.32
N MET A 406 30.86 11.17 -5.19
CA MET A 406 31.95 10.60 -4.39
C MET A 406 32.55 9.34 -5.04
N PHE A 407 31.86 8.74 -6.02
CA PHE A 407 32.42 7.61 -6.76
C PHE A 407 33.42 8.10 -7.82
N PRO A 408 34.58 7.45 -7.98
CA PRO A 408 35.57 7.79 -9.01
C PRO A 408 35.15 7.28 -10.42
N PHE A 409 33.86 7.27 -10.72
CA PHE A 409 33.28 6.69 -11.94
C PHE A 409 32.24 7.64 -12.54
N ARG A 410 31.97 7.50 -13.84
CA ARG A 410 30.89 8.27 -14.49
C ARG A 410 29.54 7.85 -13.92
N THR A 411 28.62 8.80 -13.75
CA THR A 411 27.26 8.54 -13.27
C THR A 411 26.55 7.42 -14.07
N SER A 412 26.78 7.38 -15.38
CA SER A 412 26.26 6.35 -16.27
C SER A 412 26.81 4.95 -15.97
N GLN A 413 28.09 4.83 -15.59
CA GLN A 413 28.71 3.55 -15.22
C GLN A 413 28.12 3.02 -13.91
N VAL A 414 28.03 3.89 -12.89
CA VAL A 414 27.49 3.52 -11.58
C VAL A 414 26.02 3.11 -11.70
N ARG A 415 25.22 3.86 -12.47
CA ARG A 415 23.81 3.54 -12.74
C ARG A 415 23.66 2.21 -13.49
N THR A 416 24.45 1.97 -14.54
CA THR A 416 24.39 0.70 -15.28
C THR A 416 24.67 -0.47 -14.36
N VAL A 417 25.69 -0.39 -13.50
CA VAL A 417 26.02 -1.47 -12.55
C VAL A 417 24.87 -1.71 -11.55
N ALA A 418 24.27 -0.64 -11.01
CA ALA A 418 23.13 -0.75 -10.10
C ALA A 418 21.86 -1.32 -10.76
N MET A 419 21.79 -1.36 -12.10
CA MET A 419 20.70 -1.97 -12.84
C MET A 419 20.92 -3.47 -13.15
N VAL A 420 22.16 -3.98 -13.04
CA VAL A 420 22.51 -5.36 -13.44
C VAL A 420 21.79 -6.40 -12.59
N VAL A 421 21.80 -6.28 -11.26
CA VAL A 421 21.16 -7.29 -10.39
C VAL A 421 19.65 -7.38 -10.64
N PRO A 422 18.89 -6.26 -10.64
CA PRO A 422 17.48 -6.29 -11.03
C PRO A 422 17.24 -6.82 -12.45
N LEU A 423 18.16 -6.56 -13.41
CA LEU A 423 18.06 -7.09 -14.77
C LEU A 423 18.18 -8.62 -14.77
N LEU A 424 19.16 -9.18 -14.05
CA LEU A 424 19.32 -10.64 -13.94
C LEU A 424 18.09 -11.30 -13.32
N LEU A 425 17.50 -10.67 -12.31
CA LEU A 425 16.25 -11.13 -11.69
C LEU A 425 15.06 -11.04 -12.67
N ALA A 426 14.97 -9.97 -13.45
CA ALA A 426 13.96 -9.83 -14.49
C ALA A 426 14.14 -10.88 -15.61
N LEU A 427 15.38 -11.19 -16.00
CA LEU A 427 15.67 -12.26 -16.98
C LEU A 427 15.29 -13.64 -16.45
N ALA A 428 15.57 -13.94 -15.18
CA ALA A 428 15.14 -15.18 -14.56
C ALA A 428 13.61 -15.30 -14.53
N TRP A 429 12.91 -14.20 -14.22
CA TRP A 429 11.46 -14.12 -14.29
C TRP A 429 10.94 -14.30 -15.73
N GLN A 430 11.60 -13.72 -16.74
CA GLN A 430 11.25 -13.87 -18.15
C GLN A 430 11.31 -15.34 -18.57
N VAL A 431 12.42 -16.02 -18.27
CA VAL A 431 12.59 -17.45 -18.58
C VAL A 431 11.48 -18.28 -17.92
N ALA A 432 11.14 -17.99 -16.67
CA ALA A 432 10.10 -18.71 -15.93
C ALA A 432 8.67 -18.45 -16.46
N THR A 433 8.45 -17.38 -17.24
CA THR A 433 7.12 -16.96 -17.72
C THR A 433 6.90 -17.19 -19.21
N VAL A 434 7.93 -17.56 -19.98
CA VAL A 434 7.81 -17.98 -21.39
C VAL A 434 6.62 -18.93 -21.61
N PRO A 435 6.44 -20.00 -20.81
CA PRO A 435 5.37 -20.96 -21.04
C PRO A 435 3.97 -20.32 -20.97
N ALA A 436 3.78 -19.33 -20.09
CA ALA A 436 2.51 -18.59 -19.99
C ALA A 436 2.20 -17.74 -21.24
N PHE A 437 3.23 -17.25 -21.94
CA PHE A 437 3.04 -16.43 -23.14
C PHE A 437 2.91 -17.24 -24.43
N VAL A 438 3.41 -18.48 -24.43
CA VAL A 438 3.18 -19.46 -25.51
C VAL A 438 1.73 -19.94 -25.53
N GLY A 439 1.08 -20.02 -24.36
CA GLY A 439 -0.31 -20.44 -24.21
C GLY A 439 -0.43 -21.92 -23.83
N ILE A 440 0.04 -22.29 -22.63
CA ILE A 440 -0.12 -23.66 -22.10
C ILE A 440 -1.52 -23.89 -21.52
N THR A 441 -2.25 -22.81 -21.22
CA THR A 441 -3.62 -22.92 -20.70
C THR A 441 -4.62 -22.94 -21.84
N SER A 442 -5.71 -23.67 -21.68
CA SER A 442 -6.71 -23.81 -22.74
C SER A 442 -7.57 -22.55 -22.93
N GLY A 443 -7.44 -21.56 -22.03
CA GLY A 443 -7.98 -20.22 -22.19
C GLY A 443 -7.07 -19.24 -22.94
N GLY A 444 -5.80 -19.61 -23.17
CA GLY A 444 -4.80 -18.78 -23.82
C GLY A 444 -4.91 -18.75 -25.35
N ALA A 445 -4.37 -17.71 -25.98
CA ALA A 445 -4.15 -17.71 -27.41
C ALA A 445 -2.90 -18.53 -27.72
N GLU A 446 -3.03 -19.58 -28.54
CA GLU A 446 -1.87 -20.36 -28.99
C GLU A 446 -0.94 -19.49 -29.83
N ARG A 447 0.29 -19.31 -29.36
CA ARG A 447 1.35 -18.57 -30.07
C ARG A 447 2.49 -19.50 -30.44
N SER A 448 3.23 -19.14 -31.47
CA SER A 448 4.50 -19.80 -31.76
C SER A 448 5.45 -19.65 -30.55
N VAL A 449 6.34 -20.63 -30.34
CA VAL A 449 7.32 -20.57 -29.25
C VAL A 449 8.18 -19.31 -29.35
N LEU A 450 8.54 -18.91 -30.57
CA LEU A 450 9.34 -17.70 -30.82
C LEU A 450 8.59 -16.43 -30.42
N ASP A 451 7.30 -16.33 -30.74
CA ASP A 451 6.48 -15.18 -30.36
C ASP A 451 6.24 -15.14 -28.84
N GLY A 452 5.99 -16.29 -28.22
CA GLY A 452 5.85 -16.39 -26.76
C GLY A 452 7.13 -15.95 -26.03
N VAL A 453 8.30 -16.37 -26.52
CA VAL A 453 9.60 -15.90 -26.02
C VAL A 453 9.76 -14.40 -26.22
N ALA A 454 9.45 -13.87 -27.40
CA ALA A 454 9.57 -12.44 -27.68
C ALA A 454 8.69 -11.60 -26.75
N ILE A 455 7.44 -12.00 -26.53
CA ILE A 455 6.49 -11.30 -25.64
C ILE A 455 6.93 -11.39 -24.18
N ALA A 456 7.42 -12.55 -23.73
CA ALA A 456 7.97 -12.70 -22.38
C ALA A 456 9.15 -11.76 -22.14
N LEU A 457 10.09 -11.71 -23.09
CA LEU A 457 11.25 -10.80 -23.05
C LEU A 457 10.80 -9.33 -23.01
N ILE A 458 9.89 -8.93 -23.90
CA ILE A 458 9.33 -7.57 -23.95
C ILE A 458 8.68 -7.20 -22.61
N THR A 459 7.87 -8.10 -22.05
CA THR A 459 7.17 -7.89 -20.77
C THR A 459 8.16 -7.70 -19.63
N GLY A 460 9.19 -8.54 -19.56
CA GLY A 460 10.21 -8.44 -18.51
C GLY A 460 11.08 -7.18 -18.63
N ILE A 461 11.45 -6.79 -19.87
CA ILE A 461 12.17 -5.55 -20.12
C ILE A 461 11.30 -4.33 -19.78
N ALA A 462 10.02 -4.36 -20.12
CA ALA A 462 9.04 -3.33 -19.80
C ALA A 462 8.94 -3.14 -18.27
N GLY A 463 8.77 -4.23 -17.51
CA GLY A 463 8.72 -4.18 -16.05
C GLY A 463 10.02 -3.70 -15.41
N TRP A 464 11.18 -4.15 -15.92
CA TRP A 464 12.49 -3.69 -15.45
C TRP A 464 12.73 -2.20 -15.71
N LEU A 465 12.51 -1.72 -16.94
CA LEU A 465 12.67 -0.30 -17.29
C LEU A 465 11.62 0.58 -16.59
N GLY A 466 10.40 0.08 -16.40
CA GLY A 466 9.38 0.74 -15.60
C GLY A 466 9.81 0.91 -14.14
N ALA A 467 10.36 -0.12 -13.51
CA ALA A 467 10.92 -0.03 -12.16
C ALA A 467 12.12 0.92 -12.08
N VAL A 468 13.01 0.89 -13.08
CA VAL A 468 14.14 1.84 -13.16
C VAL A 468 13.62 3.27 -13.22
N ARG A 469 12.63 3.57 -14.08
CA ARG A 469 12.06 4.91 -14.21
C ARG A 469 11.35 5.37 -12.94
N TRP A 470 10.63 4.46 -12.28
CA TRP A 470 9.98 4.75 -11.00
C TRP A 470 11.00 5.12 -9.92
N VAL A 471 12.07 4.33 -9.80
CA VAL A 471 13.08 4.50 -8.76
C VAL A 471 14.00 5.70 -9.00
N THR A 472 14.25 6.05 -10.27
CA THR A 472 15.05 7.21 -10.67
C THR A 472 14.25 8.51 -10.73
N ALA A 473 12.98 8.49 -10.31
CA ALA A 473 12.13 9.67 -10.29
C ALA A 473 12.77 10.80 -9.43
N LYS A 474 12.96 11.96 -10.05
CA LYS A 474 13.40 13.19 -9.38
C LYS A 474 12.34 13.65 -8.37
N LYS A 475 12.82 14.28 -7.29
CA LYS A 475 11.97 14.95 -6.29
C LYS A 475 11.12 16.02 -6.98
N VAL A 476 9.92 16.24 -6.44
CA VAL A 476 9.02 17.31 -6.89
C VAL A 476 9.72 18.65 -6.67
N ASP A 477 9.76 19.47 -7.71
CA ASP A 477 10.33 20.81 -7.64
C ASP A 477 9.20 21.83 -7.44
N PHE A 478 9.03 22.28 -6.21
CA PHE A 478 8.04 23.29 -5.85
C PHE A 478 8.47 24.72 -6.26
N ASN A 479 9.68 24.91 -6.78
CA ASN A 479 10.10 26.18 -7.37
C ASN A 479 9.73 26.26 -8.87
N SER A 480 9.25 25.17 -9.47
CA SER A 480 8.79 25.18 -10.85
C SER A 480 7.46 25.95 -10.99
N PRO A 481 7.19 26.58 -12.14
CA PRO A 481 5.93 27.29 -12.38
C PRO A 481 4.73 26.38 -12.11
N MET A 482 3.88 26.77 -11.16
CA MET A 482 2.72 25.99 -10.75
C MET A 482 1.65 26.03 -11.84
N VAL A 483 1.04 24.88 -12.12
CA VAL A 483 -0.12 24.80 -13.00
C VAL A 483 -1.38 24.91 -12.15
N ALA A 484 -2.25 25.87 -12.48
CA ALA A 484 -3.55 25.98 -11.83
C ALA A 484 -4.42 24.77 -12.21
N THR A 485 -4.94 24.07 -11.20
CA THR A 485 -5.97 23.03 -11.37
C THR A 485 -7.17 23.37 -10.51
N GLU A 486 -8.33 22.77 -10.80
CA GLU A 486 -9.55 22.89 -9.99
C GLU A 486 -9.34 22.50 -8.51
N SER A 487 -8.32 21.68 -8.23
CA SER A 487 -7.93 21.26 -6.88
C SER A 487 -6.89 22.16 -6.20
N GLY A 488 -6.46 23.25 -6.86
CA GLY A 488 -5.40 24.15 -6.42
C GLY A 488 -4.20 24.16 -7.37
N ALA A 489 -3.24 25.05 -7.11
CA ALA A 489 -2.01 25.14 -7.89
C ALA A 489 -1.09 23.96 -7.56
N VAL A 490 -0.72 23.16 -8.56
CA VAL A 490 0.15 21.98 -8.40
C VAL A 490 1.37 22.06 -9.32
N PRO A 491 2.57 21.64 -8.84
CA PRO A 491 3.73 21.55 -9.71
C PRO A 491 3.48 20.52 -10.82
N PRO A 492 3.80 20.81 -12.09
CA PRO A 492 3.63 19.82 -13.16
C PRO A 492 4.50 18.57 -12.95
N THR A 493 5.64 18.72 -12.26
CA THR A 493 6.51 17.58 -11.86
C THR A 493 5.82 16.60 -10.92
N LEU A 494 4.84 17.06 -10.14
CA LEU A 494 4.01 16.23 -9.26
C LEU A 494 3.11 15.29 -10.07
N ILE A 495 2.41 15.82 -11.08
CA ILE A 495 1.50 15.08 -11.95
C ILE A 495 2.27 14.05 -12.77
N LEU A 496 3.41 14.44 -13.35
CA LEU A 496 4.23 13.53 -14.16
C LEU A 496 4.85 12.40 -13.34
N ASN A 497 5.13 12.63 -12.06
CA ASN A 497 5.66 11.59 -11.16
C ASN A 497 4.64 10.47 -10.90
N LEU A 498 3.34 10.74 -10.95
CA LEU A 498 2.28 9.74 -10.75
C LEU A 498 2.32 8.61 -11.79
N PHE A 499 2.65 8.95 -13.03
CA PHE A 499 2.66 8.01 -14.16
C PHE A 499 4.04 7.39 -14.44
N ARG A 500 5.08 7.78 -13.69
CA ARG A 500 6.44 7.28 -13.91
C ARG A 500 6.51 5.79 -13.71
N GLY A 501 7.06 5.09 -14.69
CA GLY A 501 7.21 3.63 -14.67
C GLY A 501 6.06 2.94 -15.39
N ILE A 502 4.81 3.34 -15.11
CA ILE A 502 3.61 2.88 -15.84
C ILE A 502 3.73 3.25 -17.32
N ASP A 503 4.20 4.47 -17.59
CA ASP A 503 4.43 4.97 -18.93
C ASP A 503 5.45 4.14 -19.75
N MET A 504 6.50 3.60 -19.12
CA MET A 504 7.44 2.69 -19.81
C MET A 504 6.79 1.35 -20.12
N VAL A 505 6.00 0.80 -19.19
CA VAL A 505 5.29 -0.46 -19.43
C VAL A 505 4.34 -0.27 -20.61
N ALA A 506 3.49 0.76 -20.56
CA ALA A 506 2.56 1.10 -21.64
C ALA A 506 3.28 1.30 -22.97
N LEU A 507 4.35 2.11 -23.01
CA LEU A 507 5.10 2.39 -24.23
C LEU A 507 5.69 1.13 -24.86
N ILE A 508 6.27 0.24 -24.06
CA ILE A 508 7.00 -0.93 -24.55
C ILE A 508 6.02 -2.06 -24.90
N THR A 509 4.93 -2.25 -24.15
CA THR A 509 3.95 -3.33 -24.43
C THR A 509 2.91 -2.94 -25.47
N ALA A 510 2.67 -1.63 -25.72
CA ALA A 510 1.64 -1.17 -26.64
C ALA A 510 1.72 -1.77 -28.05
N PRO A 511 2.88 -1.87 -28.73
CA PRO A 511 2.94 -2.47 -30.07
C PRO A 511 2.41 -3.91 -30.09
N VAL A 512 2.78 -4.73 -29.10
CA VAL A 512 2.30 -6.11 -28.97
C VAL A 512 0.80 -6.16 -28.67
N MET A 513 0.31 -5.29 -27.78
CA MET A 513 -1.12 -5.24 -27.44
C MET A 513 -1.99 -4.82 -28.62
N LEU A 514 -1.46 -4.00 -29.52
CA LEU A 514 -2.14 -3.52 -30.72
C LEU A 514 -1.97 -4.46 -31.93
N GLY A 515 -1.35 -5.63 -31.73
CA GLY A 515 -1.11 -6.62 -32.81
C GLY A 515 0.04 -6.27 -33.76
N GLY A 516 0.89 -5.31 -33.40
CA GLY A 516 2.09 -4.93 -34.13
C GLY A 516 3.28 -5.87 -33.91
N SER A 517 4.32 -5.72 -34.73
CA SER A 517 5.54 -6.54 -34.63
C SER A 517 6.27 -6.34 -33.30
N PRO A 518 6.72 -7.42 -32.62
CA PRO A 518 7.56 -7.36 -31.41
C PRO A 518 8.84 -6.52 -31.57
N LEU A 519 9.35 -6.36 -32.80
CA LEU A 519 10.55 -5.57 -33.08
C LEU A 519 10.40 -4.10 -32.67
N TRP A 520 9.20 -3.52 -32.80
CA TRP A 520 8.92 -2.16 -32.36
C TRP A 520 9.07 -2.02 -30.85
N SER A 521 8.60 -3.00 -30.07
CA SER A 521 8.76 -3.00 -28.62
C SER A 521 10.23 -3.10 -28.20
N PHE A 522 11.04 -3.93 -28.88
CA PHE A 522 12.48 -3.99 -28.63
C PHE A 522 13.20 -2.68 -28.96
N ALA A 523 12.85 -2.04 -30.09
CA ALA A 523 13.40 -0.74 -30.47
C ALA A 523 13.06 0.34 -29.43
N LEU A 524 11.79 0.42 -29.00
CA LEU A 524 11.34 1.34 -27.96
C LEU A 524 12.04 1.09 -26.62
N ALA A 525 12.21 -0.18 -26.24
CA ALA A 525 12.94 -0.55 -25.04
C ALA A 525 14.43 -0.13 -25.11
N GLY A 526 15.07 -0.28 -26.27
CA GLY A 526 16.45 0.18 -26.50
C GLY A 526 16.57 1.70 -26.33
N VAL A 527 15.65 2.47 -26.91
CA VAL A 527 15.60 3.93 -26.75
C VAL A 527 15.36 4.32 -25.30
N ALA A 528 14.41 3.68 -24.63
CA ALA A 528 14.10 3.92 -23.22
C ALA A 528 15.30 3.61 -22.30
N PHE A 529 16.04 2.53 -22.56
CA PHE A 529 17.24 2.17 -21.81
C PHE A 529 18.34 3.23 -21.95
N VAL A 530 18.61 3.70 -23.18
CA VAL A 530 19.60 4.77 -23.42
C VAL A 530 19.20 6.05 -22.67
N PHE A 531 17.92 6.41 -22.70
CA PHE A 531 17.43 7.58 -21.95
C PHE A 531 17.61 7.42 -20.44
N LEU A 532 17.19 6.28 -19.87
CA LEU A 532 17.24 6.02 -18.43
C LEU A 532 18.65 5.84 -17.86
N ARG A 533 19.60 5.37 -18.69
CA ARG A 533 21.02 5.29 -18.32
C ARG A 533 21.62 6.65 -17.99
N GLY A 534 21.02 7.74 -18.49
CA GLY A 534 21.48 9.10 -18.24
C GLY A 534 22.62 9.54 -19.15
N THR A 535 22.77 8.92 -20.34
CA THR A 535 23.71 9.38 -21.38
C THR A 535 23.42 10.81 -21.85
N PHE A 536 22.19 11.30 -21.65
CA PHE A 536 21.76 12.67 -21.96
C PHE A 536 21.28 13.40 -20.70
N ASN A 537 22.11 13.46 -19.66
CA ASN A 537 21.76 14.21 -18.46
C ASN A 537 21.84 15.72 -18.76
N MET A 538 20.77 16.28 -19.31
CA MET A 538 20.67 17.68 -19.75
C MET A 538 21.07 18.69 -18.66
N ASP A 539 20.90 18.34 -17.38
CA ASP A 539 21.29 19.21 -16.26
C ASP A 539 22.82 19.19 -16.02
N GLU A 540 23.48 18.04 -16.20
CA GLU A 540 24.95 17.99 -16.21
C GLU A 540 25.49 18.72 -17.44
N MET A 541 24.88 18.55 -18.61
CA MET A 541 25.27 19.30 -19.80
C MET A 541 25.04 20.81 -19.63
N LYS A 542 23.91 21.24 -19.05
CA LYS A 542 23.64 22.66 -18.78
C LYS A 542 24.59 23.23 -17.73
N SER A 543 24.86 22.51 -16.64
CA SER A 543 25.82 22.96 -15.62
C SER A 543 27.25 22.98 -16.14
N GLN A 544 27.65 22.01 -16.98
CA GLN A 544 28.92 22.06 -17.70
C GLN A 544 28.96 23.22 -18.69
N GLN A 545 27.89 23.47 -19.45
CA GLN A 545 27.80 24.63 -20.33
C GLN A 545 27.85 25.94 -19.56
N GLU A 546 27.20 26.04 -18.39
CA GLU A 546 27.27 27.20 -17.51
C GLU A 546 28.66 27.39 -16.91
N GLN A 547 29.34 26.32 -16.50
CA GLN A 547 30.73 26.35 -16.04
C GLN A 547 31.67 26.79 -17.15
N LEU A 548 31.57 26.18 -18.34
CA LEU A 548 32.34 26.55 -19.51
C LEU A 548 32.07 28.01 -19.92
N LYS A 549 30.81 28.47 -19.83
CA LYS A 549 30.44 29.86 -20.11
C LYS A 549 31.03 30.81 -19.07
N ARG A 550 31.01 30.45 -17.78
CA ARG A 550 31.67 31.22 -16.70
C ARG A 550 33.19 31.29 -16.90
N GLU A 551 33.81 30.18 -17.29
CA GLU A 551 35.25 30.12 -17.61
C GLU A 551 35.56 30.96 -18.85
N GLN A 552 34.73 30.91 -19.90
CA GLN A 552 34.85 31.76 -21.07
C GLN A 552 34.68 33.25 -20.74
N ASP A 553 33.72 33.59 -19.88
CA ASP A 553 33.48 34.97 -19.44
C ASP A 553 34.62 35.48 -18.54
N ALA A 554 35.19 34.62 -17.69
CA ALA A 554 36.39 34.93 -16.90
C ALA A 554 37.64 35.08 -17.77
N ALA A 555 37.80 34.23 -18.80
CA ALA A 555 38.87 34.33 -19.78
C ALA A 555 38.75 35.61 -20.64
N LYS A 556 37.53 35.98 -21.04
CA LYS A 556 37.29 37.25 -21.75
C LYS A 556 37.61 38.46 -20.88
N LYS A 557 37.21 38.45 -19.60
CA LYS A 557 37.53 39.52 -18.64
C LYS A 557 39.04 39.65 -18.39
N SER A 558 39.77 38.54 -18.26
CA SER A 558 41.23 38.57 -18.09
C SER A 558 41.99 39.00 -19.35
N SER A 559 41.47 38.75 -20.56
CA SER A 559 42.09 39.25 -21.79
C SER A 559 41.93 40.76 -22.01
N GLY A 560 40.99 41.41 -21.28
CA GLY A 560 40.71 42.84 -21.38
C GLY A 560 41.60 43.74 -20.51
N ASP A 561 42.26 43.19 -19.49
CA ASP A 561 43.12 43.95 -18.59
C ASP A 561 44.53 44.11 -19.19
N LYS A 562 44.71 45.17 -20.00
CA LYS A 562 46.04 45.63 -20.38
C LYS A 562 46.76 46.13 -19.12
N ILE A 563 47.69 45.33 -18.61
CA ILE A 563 48.58 45.64 -17.48
C ILE A 563 49.24 47.01 -17.71
N LYS A 564 48.77 48.06 -17.03
CA LYS A 564 49.45 49.37 -17.00
C LYS A 564 50.61 49.28 -16.02
N VAL A 565 51.80 49.05 -16.55
CA VAL A 565 53.05 49.15 -15.79
C VAL A 565 53.30 50.63 -15.46
N GLN A 566 53.16 51.01 -14.18
CA GLN A 566 53.57 52.33 -13.71
C GLN A 566 55.10 52.41 -13.68
N ARG A 567 55.66 53.41 -14.37
CA ARG A 567 57.10 53.69 -14.33
C ARG A 567 57.46 54.25 -12.94
N PRO A 568 58.54 53.76 -12.30
CA PRO A 568 58.95 54.26 -11.00
C PRO A 568 59.56 55.66 -11.15
N SER A 569 59.04 56.63 -10.40
CA SER A 569 59.64 57.96 -10.25
C SER A 569 60.74 57.91 -9.19
N ARG A 570 61.88 58.52 -9.49
CA ARG A 570 63.01 58.72 -8.55
C ARG A 570 62.69 59.74 -7.48
#